data_AF-A0A1I4SIP8-F1
#
_entry.id   AF-A0A1I4SIP8-F1
#
_cell.length_a   1.000
_cell.length_b   1.000
_cell.length_c   1.000
_cell.angle_alpha   90.00
_cell.angle_beta   90.00
_cell.angle_gamma   90.00
#
_symmetry.space_group_name_H-M   'P 1'
#
loop_
_entity.id
_entity.type
_entity.pdbx_description
1 polymer ?
#
loop_
_entity_poly.entity_id
_entity_poly.type
_entity_poly.pdbx_seq_one_letter_code
_entity_poly.pdbx_strand_id
1 'polypeptide(L)'
;MPDNTWTPARLLRLAGTALVMASALAATGCSNLGVKPWERDLLADPDMQLTVSGVDAGLDDHIYFSKEATSGGRGFGGGGCGCN
;
A
#
# COMPACT_ATOMS: atom_id res chain seq x y z
N MET A 1 47.96 4.08 37.07
CA MET A 1 46.84 3.26 36.56
C MET A 1 46.20 4.01 35.41
N PRO A 2 46.05 3.43 34.20
CA PRO A 2 45.26 4.07 33.17
C PRO A 2 43.76 3.85 33.47
N ASP A 3 43.02 4.90 33.21
CA ASP A 3 41.65 5.21 33.58
C ASP A 3 40.65 4.65 32.55
N ASN A 4 39.64 3.96 33.06
CA ASN A 4 38.65 3.13 32.36
C ASN A 4 37.49 3.93 31.71
N THR A 5 37.71 5.22 31.47
CA THR A 5 36.70 6.20 31.03
C THR A 5 36.24 6.03 29.58
N TRP A 6 36.85 5.10 28.81
CA TRP A 6 36.47 4.73 27.44
C TRP A 6 35.28 3.76 27.34
N THR A 7 34.92 3.09 28.43
CA THR A 7 33.84 2.08 28.46
C THR A 7 32.43 2.67 28.29
N PRO A 8 32.01 3.78 28.95
CA PRO A 8 30.64 4.28 28.84
C PRO A 8 30.32 4.84 27.45
N ALA A 9 31.25 5.57 26.84
CA ALA A 9 31.06 6.14 25.50
C ALA A 9 30.94 5.05 24.42
N ARG A 10 31.66 3.94 24.57
CA ARG A 10 31.60 2.79 23.67
C ARG A 10 30.30 2.00 23.86
N LEU A 11 29.84 1.83 25.10
CA LEU A 11 28.55 1.24 25.42
C LEU A 11 27.37 2.08 24.88
N LEU A 12 27.43 3.40 25.01
CA LEU A 12 26.40 4.31 24.49
C LEU A 12 26.30 4.26 22.97
N ARG A 13 27.45 4.16 22.28
CA ARG A 13 27.51 4.00 20.81
C ARG A 13 26.95 2.65 20.37
N LEU A 14 27.30 1.56 21.06
CA LEU A 14 26.78 0.21 20.76
C LEU A 14 25.27 0.11 20.98
N ALA A 15 24.76 0.72 22.06
CA ALA A 15 23.34 0.81 22.34
C ALA A 15 22.60 1.63 21.27
N GLY A 16 23.17 2.75 20.84
CA GLY A 16 22.62 3.57 19.75
C GLY A 16 22.55 2.82 18.42
N THR A 17 23.61 2.12 18.03
CA THR A 17 23.61 1.30 16.80
C THR A 17 22.63 0.14 16.88
N ALA A 18 22.49 -0.50 18.05
CA ALA A 18 21.52 -1.58 18.24
C ALA A 18 20.07 -1.08 18.12
N LEU A 19 19.77 0.11 18.66
CA LEU A 19 18.44 0.71 18.56
C LEU A 19 18.07 1.07 17.12
N VAL A 20 19.00 1.64 16.35
CA VAL A 20 18.79 1.97 14.93
C VAL A 20 18.59 0.71 14.08
N MET A 21 19.34 -0.35 14.34
CA MET A 21 19.13 -1.63 13.67
C MET A 21 17.76 -2.21 14.02
N ALA A 22 17.38 -2.24 15.30
CA ALA A 22 16.08 -2.77 15.73
C ALA A 22 14.90 -2.02 15.11
N SER A 23 14.97 -0.68 15.01
CA SER A 23 13.91 0.10 14.37
C SER A 23 13.82 -0.13 12.86
N ALA A 24 14.96 -0.28 12.18
CA ALA A 24 14.99 -0.60 10.76
C ALA A 24 14.37 -1.98 10.47
N LEU A 25 14.67 -2.99 11.31
CA LEU A 25 14.05 -4.33 11.18
C LEU A 25 12.53 -4.28 11.44
N ALA A 26 12.08 -3.54 12.47
CA ALA A 26 10.66 -3.39 12.77
C ALA A 26 9.87 -2.73 11.62
N ALA A 27 10.49 -1.79 10.88
CA ALA A 27 9.86 -1.12 9.74
C ALA A 27 9.66 -2.03 8.51
N THR A 28 10.33 -3.19 8.44
CA THR A 28 10.19 -4.13 7.29
C THR A 28 8.97 -5.05 7.38
N GLY A 29 8.26 -5.10 8.51
CA GLY A 29 7.18 -6.05 8.76
C GLY A 29 5.93 -5.90 7.86
N CYS A 30 5.77 -4.78 7.16
CA CYS A 30 4.55 -4.49 6.38
C CYS A 30 4.75 -4.52 4.86
N SER A 31 5.94 -4.78 4.34
CA SER A 31 6.22 -4.69 2.90
C SER A 31 5.65 -5.85 2.07
N ASN A 32 5.22 -6.94 2.72
CA ASN A 32 4.73 -8.15 2.05
C ASN A 32 3.34 -8.61 2.55
N LEU A 33 2.52 -7.67 3.04
CA LEU A 33 1.13 -7.94 3.46
C LEU A 33 0.13 -8.02 2.29
N GLY A 34 0.62 -8.02 1.04
CA GLY A 34 -0.21 -8.10 -0.15
C GLY A 34 -0.31 -9.52 -0.69
N VAL A 35 -1.51 -9.94 -1.08
CA VAL A 35 -1.72 -11.10 -1.95
C VAL A 35 -1.16 -10.84 -3.34
N LYS A 36 -0.64 -11.88 -4.01
CA LYS A 36 -0.16 -11.74 -5.39
C LYS A 36 -1.30 -11.27 -6.30
N PRO A 37 -1.02 -10.54 -7.39
CA PRO A 37 -2.06 -10.00 -8.27
C PRO A 37 -3.11 -11.03 -8.73
N TRP A 38 -2.69 -12.27 -9.01
CA TRP A 38 -3.57 -13.38 -9.43
C TRP A 38 -4.30 -14.07 -8.27
N GLU A 39 -3.92 -13.81 -7.03
CA GLU A 39 -4.62 -14.32 -5.82
C GLU A 39 -5.77 -13.38 -5.40
N ARG A 40 -5.90 -12.21 -6.03
CA ARG A 40 -6.96 -11.24 -5.72
C ARG A 40 -8.34 -11.71 -6.15
N ASP A 41 -8.42 -12.56 -7.18
CA ASP A 41 -9.68 -13.12 -7.69
C ASP A 41 -10.39 -14.00 -6.63
N LEU A 42 -9.61 -14.70 -5.79
CA LEU A 42 -10.14 -15.56 -4.73
C LEU A 42 -10.90 -14.81 -3.64
N LEU A 43 -10.61 -13.51 -3.46
CA LEU A 43 -11.20 -12.67 -2.42
C LEU A 43 -12.13 -11.59 -2.99
N ALA A 44 -12.29 -11.53 -4.30
CA ALA A 44 -13.10 -10.54 -5.00
C ALA A 44 -14.38 -11.18 -5.54
N ASP A 45 -15.30 -11.49 -4.62
CA ASP A 45 -16.63 -11.99 -4.99
C ASP A 45 -17.35 -11.00 -5.93
N PRO A 46 -18.03 -11.48 -6.99
CA PRO A 46 -18.82 -10.63 -7.90
C PRO A 46 -19.82 -9.70 -7.17
N ASP A 47 -20.35 -10.12 -6.03
CA ASP A 47 -21.30 -9.33 -5.25
C ASP A 47 -20.66 -8.14 -4.52
N MET A 48 -19.33 -8.09 -4.44
CA MET A 48 -18.57 -6.97 -3.85
C MET A 48 -18.19 -5.88 -4.87
N GLN A 49 -18.62 -6.00 -6.12
CA GLN A 49 -18.37 -4.96 -7.12
C GLN A 49 -19.14 -3.68 -6.78
N LEU A 50 -18.46 -2.53 -6.87
CA LEU A 50 -19.09 -1.22 -6.69
C LEU A 50 -20.11 -0.90 -7.79
N THR A 51 -19.99 -1.56 -8.95
CA THR A 51 -20.89 -1.41 -10.08
C THR A 51 -21.46 -2.77 -10.46
N VAL A 52 -22.79 -2.85 -10.55
CA VAL A 52 -23.51 -4.07 -10.93
C VAL A 52 -23.37 -4.35 -12.42
N SER A 53 -23.23 -3.30 -13.23
CA SER A 53 -23.18 -3.35 -14.69
C SER A 53 -22.14 -2.37 -15.20
N GLY A 54 -21.15 -2.89 -15.93
CA GLY A 54 -20.13 -2.05 -16.58
C GLY A 54 -20.72 -1.17 -17.69
N VAL A 55 -21.81 -1.61 -18.33
CA VAL A 55 -22.50 -0.84 -19.38
C VAL A 55 -23.18 0.39 -18.78
N ASP A 56 -23.89 0.22 -17.67
CA ASP A 56 -24.59 1.33 -17.02
C ASP A 56 -23.57 2.33 -16.44
N ALA A 57 -22.51 1.83 -15.79
CA ALA A 57 -21.43 2.67 -15.28
C ALA A 57 -20.73 3.48 -16.40
N GLY A 58 -20.46 2.85 -17.54
CA GLY A 58 -19.85 3.54 -18.69
C GLY A 58 -20.77 4.58 -19.32
N LEU A 59 -22.08 4.31 -19.36
CA LEU A 59 -23.08 5.27 -19.86
C LEU A 59 -23.21 6.47 -18.93
N ASP A 60 -23.28 6.24 -17.63
CA ASP A 60 -23.35 7.30 -16.61
C ASP A 60 -22.12 8.21 -16.66
N ASP A 61 -20.93 7.61 -16.78
CA ASP A 61 -19.68 8.35 -16.93
C ASP A 61 -19.66 9.16 -18.24
N HIS A 62 -20.10 8.58 -19.37
CA HIS A 62 -20.20 9.30 -20.64
C HIS A 62 -21.12 10.53 -20.52
N ILE A 63 -22.28 10.38 -19.86
CA ILE A 63 -23.22 11.48 -19.61
C ILE A 63 -22.58 12.54 -18.69
N TYR A 64 -21.93 12.12 -17.61
CA TYR A 64 -21.31 13.00 -16.63
C TYR A 64 -20.21 13.87 -17.23
N PHE A 65 -19.25 13.26 -17.92
CA PHE A 65 -18.15 13.98 -18.58
C PHE A 65 -18.61 14.89 -19.71
N SER A 66 -19.64 14.47 -20.44
CA SER A 66 -20.28 15.32 -21.46
C SER A 66 -20.88 16.58 -20.85
N LYS A 67 -21.46 16.49 -19.64
CA LYS A 67 -22.05 17.64 -18.94
C LYS A 67 -20.99 18.57 -18.34
N GLU A 68 -19.87 18.02 -17.90
CA GLU A 68 -18.80 18.79 -17.25
C GLU A 68 -17.74 19.33 -18.22
N ALA A 69 -17.82 18.94 -19.51
CA ALA A 69 -16.78 19.23 -20.51
C ALA A 69 -15.38 18.77 -20.06
N THR A 70 -15.32 17.72 -19.24
CA THR A 70 -14.08 17.11 -18.75
C THR A 70 -13.86 15.77 -19.45
N SER A 71 -12.61 15.30 -19.46
CA SER A 71 -12.27 13.96 -19.95
C SER A 71 -11.39 13.27 -18.92
N GLY A 72 -11.88 12.16 -18.36
CA GLY A 72 -11.14 11.36 -17.39
C GLY A 72 -12.05 10.47 -16.57
N GLY A 73 -12.01 9.15 -16.80
CA GLY A 73 -12.89 8.17 -16.14
C GLY A 73 -12.75 8.09 -14.63
N ARG A 74 -13.81 7.64 -13.94
CA ARG A 74 -13.75 7.34 -12.50
C ARG A 74 -12.76 6.18 -12.29
N GLY A 75 -11.69 6.45 -11.54
CA GLY A 75 -10.62 5.48 -11.28
C GLY A 75 -11.11 4.19 -10.63
N PHE A 76 -10.39 3.10 -10.93
CA PHE A 76 -10.66 1.70 -10.57
C PHE A 76 -11.16 1.52 -9.13
N GLY A 77 -12.45 1.28 -8.99
CA GLY A 77 -13.11 0.96 -7.72
C GLY A 77 -13.59 -0.49 -7.60
N GLY A 78 -13.21 -1.39 -8.50
CA GLY A 78 -13.66 -2.78 -8.48
C GLY A 78 -12.61 -3.74 -7.91
N GLY A 79 -13.06 -4.79 -7.23
CA GLY A 79 -12.23 -5.95 -6.91
C GLY A 79 -12.05 -6.79 -8.17
N GLY A 80 -11.00 -6.55 -8.95
CA GLY A 80 -10.72 -7.30 -10.18
C GLY A 80 -9.26 -7.15 -10.60
N CYS A 81 -8.86 -7.80 -11.70
CA CYS A 81 -7.50 -7.79 -12.28
C CYS A 81 -6.87 -6.39 -12.41
N GLY A 82 -7.68 -5.31 -12.40
CA GLY A 82 -7.20 -3.94 -12.57
C GLY A 82 -6.64 -3.71 -13.97
N CYS A 83 -7.12 -4.48 -14.94
CA CYS A 83 -6.59 -4.53 -16.29
C CYS A 83 -7.46 -3.61 -17.17
N ASN A 84 -6.87 -2.49 -17.62
CA ASN A 84 -7.33 -1.67 -18.76
C ASN A 84 -6.80 -2.26 -20.06
#